data_AF-A0A3D3K7U0-F1
#
_entry.id   AF-A0A3D3K7U0-F1
#
_cell.length_a   1.000
_cell.length_b   1.000
_cell.length_c   1.000
_cell.angle_alpha   90.00
_cell.angle_beta   90.00
_cell.angle_gamma   90.00
#
_symmetry.space_group_name_H-M   'P 1'
#
loop_
_entity.id
_entity.type
_entity.pdbx_description
1 polymer ?
#
loop_
_entity_poly.entity_id
_entity_poly.type
_entity_poly.pdbx_seq_one_letter_code
_entity_poly.pdbx_strand_id
1 'polypeptide(L)' 'MTLSSLTAQIDPMQPIPADKEVRTGKLPNGMTYYIRHNEKPKGQADFYILHDVGAIQENDRQQGLAHFLEHMAFNG' A
#
# COMPACT_ATOMS: atom_id res chain seq x y z
N MET A 1 7.72 -21.38 44.84
CA MET A 1 8.06 -20.15 44.08
C MET A 1 7.21 -20.14 42.84
N THR A 2 6.41 -19.09 42.70
CA THR A 2 5.22 -18.96 41.85
C THR A 2 5.56 -18.97 40.36
N LEU A 3 4.94 -19.90 39.64
CA LEU A 3 4.81 -19.87 38.18
C LEU A 3 3.88 -18.71 37.82
N SER A 4 4.45 -17.54 37.56
CA SER A 4 3.70 -16.38 37.07
C SER A 4 3.26 -16.63 35.63
N SER A 5 1.95 -16.61 35.44
CA SER A 5 1.21 -16.81 34.22
C SER A 5 1.79 -16.06 33.02
N LEU A 6 2.27 -16.79 32.03
CA LEU A 6 2.80 -16.29 30.75
C LEU A 6 1.72 -15.89 29.74
N THR A 7 0.45 -15.78 30.15
CA THR A 7 -0.62 -15.23 29.32
C THR A 7 -0.67 -13.72 29.51
N ALA A 8 0.37 -13.05 29.03
CA ALA A 8 0.36 -11.59 28.91
C ALA A 8 -0.84 -11.19 28.03
N GLN A 9 -1.65 -10.32 28.61
CA GLN A 9 -2.83 -9.68 28.08
C GLN A 9 -2.56 -9.10 26.68
N ILE A 10 -3.30 -9.58 25.66
CA ILE A 10 -3.30 -8.97 24.33
C ILE A 10 -3.99 -7.61 24.47
N ASP A 11 -3.26 -6.51 24.28
CA ASP A 11 -3.85 -5.18 24.18
C ASP A 11 -4.55 -5.05 22.82
N PRO A 12 -5.89 -4.93 22.77
CA PRO A 12 -6.61 -4.86 21.50
C PRO A 12 -6.30 -3.59 20.71
N MET A 13 -5.73 -2.56 21.36
CA MET A 13 -5.33 -1.31 20.72
C MET A 13 -3.86 -1.31 20.28
N GLN A 14 -3.11 -2.38 20.55
CA GLN A 14 -1.72 -2.47 20.10
C GLN A 14 -1.66 -2.49 18.56
N PRO A 15 -0.93 -1.55 17.93
CA PRO A 15 -0.79 -1.54 16.48
C PRO A 15 -0.12 -2.82 16.00
N ILE A 16 -0.67 -3.40 14.93
CA ILE A 16 -0.04 -4.52 14.25
C ILE A 16 1.28 -4.03 13.65
N PRO A 17 2.43 -4.65 13.98
CA PRO A 17 3.71 -4.24 13.42
C PRO A 17 3.70 -4.44 11.91
N ALA A 18 4.27 -3.47 11.18
CA ALA A 18 4.48 -3.61 9.74
C ALA A 18 5.45 -4.76 9.44
N ASP A 19 5.31 -5.34 8.25
CA ASP A 19 6.21 -6.37 7.76
C ASP A 19 7.64 -5.80 7.60
N LYS A 20 8.60 -6.42 8.29
CA LYS A 20 10.00 -5.97 8.33
C LYS A 20 10.71 -6.14 6.99
N GLU A 21 10.21 -7.00 6.10
CA GLU A 21 10.78 -7.20 4.76
C GLU A 21 10.35 -6.12 3.77
N VAL A 22 9.36 -5.29 4.13
CA VAL A 22 8.90 -4.19 3.29
C VAL A 22 9.75 -2.95 3.55
N ARG A 23 10.52 -2.53 2.55
CA ARG A 23 11.23 -1.25 2.56
C ARG A 23 10.29 -0.14 2.14
N THR A 24 9.99 0.76 3.07
CA THR A 24 9.12 1.92 2.86
C THR A 24 9.91 3.22 2.94
N GLY A 25 9.51 4.24 2.18
CA GLY A 25 10.07 5.58 2.29
C GLY A 25 9.28 6.62 1.50
N LYS A 26 9.68 7.89 1.63
CA LYS A 26 9.09 9.02 0.90
C LYS A 26 10.21 9.82 0.23
N LEU A 27 10.07 10.06 -1.07
CA LEU A 27 11.02 10.85 -1.85
C LEU A 27 10.85 12.36 -1.60
N PRO A 28 11.84 13.20 -1.96
CA PRO A 28 11.74 14.65 -1.78
C PRO A 28 10.55 15.30 -2.49
N ASN A 29 10.07 14.71 -3.59
CA ASN A 29 8.89 15.18 -4.33
C ASN A 29 7.55 14.76 -3.69
N GLY A 30 7.59 14.02 -2.58
CA GLY A 30 6.41 13.56 -1.87
C GLY A 30 5.92 12.17 -2.23
N MET A 31 6.50 11.49 -3.22
CA MET A 31 6.09 10.13 -3.58
C MET A 31 6.49 9.12 -2.52
N THR A 32 5.53 8.33 -2.02
CA THR A 32 5.77 7.21 -1.12
C THR A 32 6.04 5.94 -1.93
N TYR A 33 7.02 5.14 -1.53
CA TYR A 33 7.30 3.84 -2.14
C TYR A 33 7.24 2.72 -1.10
N TYR A 34 6.88 1.53 -1.58
CA TYR A 34 6.90 0.27 -0.85
C TYR A 34 7.59 -0.77 -1.73
N ILE A 35 8.61 -1.44 -1.21
CA ILE A 35 9.38 -2.43 -1.96
C ILE A 35 9.53 -3.67 -1.10
N ARG A 36 9.14 -4.82 -1.64
CA ARG A 36 9.33 -6.13 -1.01
C ARG A 36 10.04 -7.06 -1.99
N HIS A 37 11.04 -7.80 -1.51
CA HIS A 37 11.68 -8.83 -2.32
C HIS A 37 10.75 -10.05 -2.47
N ASN A 38 10.71 -10.61 -3.69
CA ASN A 38 10.00 -11.84 -3.99
C ASN A 38 10.87 -12.74 -4.87
N GLU A 39 11.00 -14.02 -4.51
CA GLU A 39 11.77 -15.01 -5.27
C GLU A 39 10.91 -15.85 -6.23
N LYS A 40 9.57 -15.73 -6.18
CA LYS A 40 8.66 -16.63 -6.91
C LYS A 40 7.56 -15.86 -7.63
N PRO A 41 7.49 -15.91 -8.97
CA PRO A 41 8.42 -16.56 -9.90
C PRO A 41 9.78 -15.84 -9.98
N LYS A 42 10.86 -16.60 -10.23
CA LYS A 42 12.21 -16.03 -10.35
C LYS A 42 12.32 -15.16 -11.62
N GLY A 43 13.08 -14.08 -11.51
CA GLY A 43 13.38 -13.19 -12.65
C GLY A 43 12.22 -12.29 -13.06
N GLN A 44 11.21 -12.12 -12.20
CA GLN A 44 10.06 -11.24 -12.43
C GLN A 44 9.96 -10.20 -11.31
N ALA A 45 9.36 -9.06 -11.64
CA ALA A 45 9.02 -8.02 -10.70
C ALA A 45 7.68 -7.41 -11.11
N ASP A 46 6.80 -7.23 -10.13
CA ASP A 46 5.54 -6.54 -10.31
C ASP A 46 5.70 -5.07 -9.95
N PHE A 47 5.20 -4.19 -10.81
CA PHE A 47 5.22 -2.75 -10.60
C PHE A 47 3.80 -2.23 -10.56
N TYR A 48 3.50 -1.45 -9.52
CA TYR A 48 2.22 -0.79 -9.34
C TYR A 48 2.47 0.69 -9.12
N ILE A 49 1.70 1.54 -9.81
CA ILE A 49 1.63 2.96 -9.52
C ILE A 49 0.24 3.20 -8.94
N LEU A 50 0.19 3.58 -7.67
CA LEU A 50 -1.05 3.90 -6.99
C LEU A 50 -1.28 5.40 -7.07
N HIS A 51 -2.46 5.78 -7.55
CA HIS A 51 -2.97 7.13 -7.41
C HIS A 51 -4.05 7.12 -6.33
N ASP A 52 -3.88 7.92 -5.29
CA ASP A 52 -4.87 8.08 -4.22
C ASP A 52 -6.00 9.02 -4.67
N VAL A 53 -6.66 8.64 -5.76
CA VAL A 53 -7.76 9.35 -6.41
C VAL A 53 -8.59 8.36 -7.22
N GLY A 54 -9.89 8.58 -7.27
CA GLY A 54 -10.83 7.79 -8.06
C GLY A 54 -12.15 8.54 -8.25
N ALA A 55 -13.21 7.78 -8.57
CA ALA A 55 -14.52 8.36 -8.88
C ALA A 55 -15.15 9.13 -7.69
N ILE A 56 -14.78 8.80 -6.45
CA ILE A 56 -15.32 9.46 -5.24
C ILE A 56 -14.95 10.96 -5.21
N GLN A 57 -13.84 11.33 -5.84
CA GLN A 57 -13.37 12.72 -5.90
C GLN A 57 -13.92 13.50 -7.11
N GLU A 58 -14.72 12.86 -7.98
CA GLU A 58 -15.32 13.51 -9.14
C GLU A 58 -16.50 14.42 -8.73
N ASN A 59 -16.65 15.55 -9.42
CA ASN A 59 -17.88 16.33 -9.40
C ASN A 59 -18.80 15.96 -10.58
N ASP A 60 -20.01 16.51 -10.62
CA ASP A 60 -21.02 16.22 -11.66
C ASP A 60 -20.53 16.40 -13.10
N ARG A 61 -19.54 17.28 -13.33
CA ARG A 61 -18.97 17.54 -14.65
C ARG A 61 -17.81 16.60 -15.01
N GLN A 62 -17.40 15.73 -14.10
CA GLN A 62 -16.24 14.85 -14.20
C GLN A 62 -16.61 13.38 -14.09
N GLN A 63 -17.90 13.03 -14.16
CA GLN A 63 -18.35 11.65 -14.01
C GLN A 63 -17.66 10.71 -15.01
N GLY A 64 -16.96 9.72 -14.48
CA GLY A 64 -16.21 8.72 -15.25
C GLY A 64 -14.82 9.20 -15.72
N LEU A 65 -14.39 10.40 -15.36
CA LEU A 65 -13.12 10.96 -15.82
C LEU A 65 -11.91 10.23 -15.22
N ALA A 66 -11.95 9.81 -13.96
CA ALA A 66 -10.85 9.07 -13.32
C ALA A 66 -10.58 7.75 -14.06
N HIS A 67 -11.64 7.00 -14.39
CA HIS A 67 -11.56 5.79 -15.19
C HIS A 67 -11.12 6.10 -16.63
N PHE A 68 -11.64 7.17 -17.25
CA PHE A 68 -11.22 7.56 -18.59
C PHE A 68 -9.72 7.89 -18.65
N LEU A 69 -9.17 8.59 -17.65
CA LEU A 69 -7.75 8.91 -17.58
C LEU A 69 -6.87 7.66 -17.42
N GLU A 70 -7.35 6.64 -16.70
CA GLU A 70 -6.67 5.33 -16.64
C GLU A 70 -6.50 4.75 -18.05
N HIS A 71 -7.56 4.72 -18.86
CA HIS A 71 -7.48 4.25 -20.24
C HIS A 71 -6.53 5.11 -21.08
N MET A 72 -6.57 6.43 -20.93
CA MET A 72 -5.72 7.34 -21.69
C MET A 72 -4.23 7.19 -21.40
N ALA A 73 -3.84 6.64 -20.24
CA ALA A 73 -2.44 6.31 -19.95
C ALA A 73 -1.84 5.27 -20.91
N PHE A 74 -2.68 4.50 -21.61
CA PHE A 74 -2.29 3.47 -22.57
C PHE A 74 -2.57 3.85 -24.04
N ASN A 75 -3.07 5.07 -24.30
CA ASN A 75 -3.43 5.56 -25.63
C ASN A 75 -2.46 6.67 -26.10
N GLY A 76 -1.15 6.38 -26.13
CA GLY A 76 -0.07 7.29 -26.54
C GLY A 76 0.44 7.05 -27.96
#